data_AF-A0A6I9QJK0-F1
#
_entry.id   AF-A0A6I9QJK0-F1
#
_cell.length_a   1.000
_cell.length_b   1.000
_cell.length_c   1.000
_cell.angle_alpha   90.00
_cell.angle_beta   90.00
_cell.angle_gamma   90.00
#
_symmetry.space_group_name_H-M   'P 1'
#
loop_
_entity.id
_entity.type
_entity.pdbx_description
1 polymer ?
#
loop_
_entity_poly.entity_id
_entity_poly.type
_entity_poly.pdbx_seq_one_letter_code
_entity_poly.pdbx_strand_id
1 'polypeptide(L)'
;MIPIRRKPHLLLLREIKPSLAGRNPSLDRPLRSHLLLFFYSSETLQDAGDDLAREIFDVLRHTANWKPTMAASGIPRRLTPTAVFDVLRRSKVLDPKRLLDFFYWSGSQMAAPQNLNSFSTLAVTLCNSGHFPLANGLLERMIKTNSPVSSILYSVIDSFAR
;
A
#
# COMPACT_ATOMS: atom_id res chain seq x y z
N MET A 1 66.23 -20.73 15.35
CA MET A 1 66.25 -20.64 16.83
C MET A 1 65.91 -19.22 17.25
N ILE A 2 65.00 -19.07 18.21
CA ILE A 2 64.62 -17.85 18.96
C ILE A 2 65.59 -17.85 20.20
N PRO A 3 65.93 -16.76 20.97
CA PRO A 3 64.90 -15.92 21.61
C PRO A 3 65.18 -14.52 22.26
N ILE A 4 64.07 -13.95 22.79
CA ILE A 4 63.92 -13.19 24.07
C ILE A 4 64.24 -11.67 24.08
N ARG A 5 63.19 -10.81 24.13
CA ARG A 5 62.67 -9.99 25.29
C ARG A 5 63.45 -8.67 25.54
N ARG A 6 62.95 -7.57 26.12
CA ARG A 6 61.70 -7.11 26.81
C ARG A 6 61.63 -5.56 26.56
N LYS A 7 60.72 -4.68 27.02
CA LYS A 7 59.55 -4.63 27.96
C LYS A 7 58.61 -3.47 27.43
N PRO A 8 57.36 -3.29 27.89
CA PRO A 8 56.46 -2.22 27.42
C PRO A 8 56.46 -0.96 28.32
N HIS A 9 55.83 0.13 27.85
CA HIS A 9 55.33 1.20 28.72
C HIS A 9 53.82 1.40 28.52
N LEU A 10 53.06 1.04 29.56
CA LEU A 10 51.65 1.38 29.77
C LEU A 10 51.58 2.56 30.75
N LEU A 11 51.12 3.73 30.30
CA LEU A 11 50.55 4.83 31.09
C LEU A 11 49.71 5.66 30.10
N LEU A 12 48.51 6.18 30.40
CA LEU A 12 47.63 6.05 31.56
C LEU A 12 46.20 6.42 31.10
N LEU A 13 45.17 5.90 31.77
CA LEU A 13 43.80 6.41 31.58
C LEU A 13 43.74 7.91 31.92
N ARG A 14 42.96 8.67 31.15
CA ARG A 14 42.31 9.88 31.67
C ARG A 14 40.89 10.03 31.15
N GLU A 15 39.98 9.37 31.85
CA GLU A 15 38.56 9.71 31.93
C GLU A 15 38.38 11.22 32.14
N ILE A 16 37.61 11.89 31.26
CA ILE A 16 36.93 13.15 31.57
C ILE A 16 35.49 13.07 31.00
N LYS A 17 34.53 13.34 31.89
CA LYS A 17 33.07 13.28 31.68
C LYS A 17 32.53 14.46 30.84
N PRO A 18 31.25 14.44 30.41
CA PRO A 18 30.77 15.21 29.25
C PRO A 18 30.43 16.68 29.54
N SER A 19 30.48 17.52 28.50
CA SER A 19 29.89 18.85 28.48
C SER A 19 28.64 18.91 27.57
N LEU A 20 27.52 19.27 28.17
CA LEU A 20 26.22 19.48 27.52
C LEU A 20 26.04 21.00 27.29
N ALA A 21 26.13 21.47 26.04
CA ALA A 21 25.48 22.71 25.57
C ALA A 21 25.80 22.95 24.07
N GLY A 22 24.77 23.08 23.22
CA GLY A 22 24.97 23.36 21.79
C GLY A 22 23.79 22.94 20.90
N ARG A 23 22.57 23.37 21.22
CA ARG A 23 21.39 23.09 20.36
C ARG A 23 21.51 23.87 19.05
N ASN A 24 21.48 23.16 17.92
CA ASN A 24 21.13 23.72 16.61
C ASN A 24 19.88 22.98 16.08
N PRO A 25 18.65 23.48 16.30
CA PRO A 25 17.42 22.77 15.95
C PRO A 25 16.85 23.25 14.62
N SER A 26 17.38 22.78 13.48
CA SER A 26 16.80 23.12 12.16
C SER A 26 17.09 22.14 11.01
N LEU A 27 17.35 20.84 11.25
CA LEU A 27 17.33 19.86 10.15
C LEU A 27 16.95 18.41 10.52
N ASP A 28 15.89 18.21 11.32
CA ASP A 28 15.25 16.89 11.47
C ASP A 28 13.75 16.96 11.20
N ARG A 29 13.32 16.31 10.10
CA ARG A 29 11.89 16.10 9.78
C ARG A 29 11.43 14.76 10.38
N PRO A 30 10.52 14.73 11.37
CA PRO A 30 9.99 13.47 11.91
C PRO A 30 8.86 12.92 11.02
N LEU A 31 9.20 12.46 9.81
CA LEU A 31 8.24 11.77 8.92
C LEU A 31 8.15 10.26 9.17
N ARG A 32 8.91 9.72 10.13
CA ARG A 32 8.97 8.28 10.44
C ARG A 32 8.17 7.84 11.68
N SER A 33 7.81 8.76 12.58
CA SER A 33 7.16 8.41 13.85
C SER A 33 5.66 8.15 13.74
N HIS A 34 4.94 8.79 12.80
CA HIS A 34 3.49 8.57 12.64
C HIS A 34 3.12 7.19 12.07
N LEU A 35 4.00 6.54 11.31
CA LEU A 35 3.70 5.23 10.69
C LEU A 35 3.85 4.04 11.65
N LEU A 36 4.58 4.21 12.76
CA LEU A 36 4.87 3.11 13.70
C LEU A 36 3.86 2.97 14.84
N LEU A 37 3.02 3.99 15.08
CA LEU A 37 2.02 3.99 16.16
C LEU A 37 0.70 3.26 15.81
N PHE A 38 0.50 2.88 14.55
CA PHE A 38 -0.71 2.17 14.09
C PHE A 38 -0.66 0.64 14.25
N PHE A 39 0.46 0.07 14.70
CA PHE A 39 0.75 -1.36 14.53
C PHE A 39 0.44 -2.28 15.73
N TYR A 40 -0.43 -1.88 16.68
CA TYR A 40 -0.73 -2.72 17.84
C TYR A 40 -2.19 -2.71 18.33
N SER A 41 -3.07 -3.30 17.52
CA SER A 41 -4.32 -3.93 17.98
C SER A 41 -4.47 -5.29 17.30
N SER A 42 -4.82 -6.32 18.08
CA SER A 42 -5.24 -7.63 17.54
C SER A 42 -6.73 -7.57 17.23
N GLU A 43 -7.08 -7.22 16.01
CA GLU A 43 -8.47 -7.07 15.58
C GLU A 43 -8.92 -8.18 14.62
N THR A 44 -10.23 -8.40 14.58
CA THR A 44 -10.83 -9.57 13.94
C THR A 44 -10.72 -9.52 12.42
N LEU A 45 -10.85 -10.67 11.75
CA LEU A 45 -10.58 -10.84 10.31
C LEU A 45 -11.41 -9.93 9.36
N GLN A 46 -12.54 -9.38 9.82
CA GLN A 46 -13.32 -8.40 9.07
C GLN A 46 -12.83 -6.96 9.27
N ASP A 47 -12.49 -6.61 10.51
CA ASP A 47 -11.98 -5.31 10.95
C ASP A 47 -10.67 -4.95 10.23
N ALA A 48 -9.70 -5.87 10.30
CA ALA A 48 -8.39 -5.74 9.68
C ALA A 48 -8.43 -5.59 8.13
N GLY A 49 -9.57 -5.95 7.51
CA GLY A 49 -9.84 -5.74 6.09
C GLY A 49 -10.35 -4.33 5.76
N ASP A 50 -11.21 -3.76 6.62
CA ASP A 50 -11.64 -2.35 6.52
C ASP A 50 -10.45 -1.43 6.75
N ASP A 51 -9.66 -1.67 7.80
CA ASP A 51 -8.47 -0.88 8.12
C ASP A 51 -7.44 -0.86 7.00
N LEU A 52 -7.17 -2.01 6.38
CA LEU A 52 -6.29 -2.06 5.21
C LEU A 52 -6.86 -1.27 4.04
N ALA A 53 -8.16 -1.37 3.77
CA ALA A 53 -8.80 -0.62 2.69
C ALA A 53 -8.77 0.90 2.96
N ARG A 54 -8.90 1.30 4.23
CA ARG A 54 -8.76 2.69 4.68
C ARG A 54 -7.32 3.21 4.56
N GLU A 55 -6.33 2.44 5.04
CA GLU A 55 -4.90 2.74 4.90
C GLU A 55 -4.52 2.96 3.43
N ILE A 56 -4.94 2.04 2.55
CA ILE A 56 -4.73 2.14 1.10
C ILE A 56 -5.42 3.40 0.55
N PHE A 57 -6.68 3.65 0.90
CA PHE A 57 -7.44 4.82 0.44
C PHE A 57 -6.76 6.13 0.83
N ASP A 58 -6.30 6.26 2.08
CA ASP A 58 -5.63 7.47 2.56
C ASP A 58 -4.29 7.70 1.85
N VAL A 59 -3.51 6.64 1.58
CA VAL A 59 -2.30 6.73 0.75
C VAL A 59 -2.63 7.14 -0.69
N LEU A 60 -3.67 6.56 -1.31
CA LEU A 60 -4.14 6.97 -2.64
C LEU A 60 -4.62 8.43 -2.67
N ARG A 61 -5.25 8.91 -1.60
CA ARG A 61 -5.77 10.27 -1.52
C ARG A 61 -4.69 11.33 -1.31
N HIS A 62 -3.71 11.05 -0.44
CA HIS A 62 -2.80 12.07 0.07
C HIS A 62 -1.36 11.97 -0.47
N THR A 63 -0.94 10.84 -1.05
CA THR A 63 0.46 10.64 -1.47
C THR A 63 0.61 10.70 -2.98
N ALA A 64 1.21 11.76 -3.55
CA ALA A 64 1.41 11.87 -5.01
C ALA A 64 2.07 10.60 -5.61
N ASN A 65 3.21 10.19 -5.03
CA ASN A 65 4.00 9.01 -5.42
C ASN A 65 3.55 7.72 -4.71
N TRP A 66 2.24 7.45 -4.67
CA TRP A 66 1.67 6.34 -3.90
C TRP A 66 2.25 4.95 -4.26
N LYS A 67 2.60 4.70 -5.54
CA LYS A 67 3.12 3.39 -6.00
C LYS A 67 4.40 2.98 -5.23
N PRO A 68 5.51 3.76 -5.27
CA PRO A 68 6.67 3.51 -4.41
C PRO A 68 6.36 3.46 -2.91
N THR A 69 5.48 4.34 -2.41
CA THR A 69 5.15 4.39 -0.98
C THR A 69 4.45 3.11 -0.50
N MET A 70 3.50 2.57 -1.27
CA MET A 70 2.87 1.29 -0.97
C MET A 70 3.83 0.11 -1.17
N ALA A 71 4.64 0.12 -2.24
CA ALA A 71 5.61 -0.95 -2.49
C ALA A 71 6.67 -1.08 -1.39
N ALA A 72 7.01 0.04 -0.72
CA ALA A 72 7.92 0.07 0.42
C ALA A 72 7.26 -0.21 1.79
N SER A 73 5.93 -0.40 1.84
CA SER A 73 5.20 -0.66 3.09
C SER A 73 4.83 -2.14 3.27
N GLY A 74 4.09 -2.45 4.34
CA GLY A 74 3.52 -3.79 4.55
C GLY A 74 2.31 -4.12 3.67
N ILE A 75 1.76 -3.15 2.93
CA ILE A 75 0.52 -3.30 2.13
C ILE A 75 0.60 -4.47 1.13
N PRO A 76 1.65 -4.64 0.30
CA PRO A 76 1.65 -5.68 -0.74
C PRO A 76 1.49 -7.10 -0.19
N ARG A 77 1.96 -7.35 1.04
CA ARG A 77 1.86 -8.66 1.70
C ARG A 77 0.49 -8.94 2.34
N ARG A 78 -0.27 -7.88 2.61
CA ARG A 78 -1.63 -7.93 3.21
C ARG A 78 -2.73 -7.83 2.15
N LEU A 79 -2.38 -7.48 0.92
CA LEU A 79 -3.33 -7.12 -0.12
C LEU A 79 -4.08 -8.35 -0.65
N THR A 80 -5.41 -8.24 -0.70
CA THR A 80 -6.33 -9.32 -1.15
C THR A 80 -7.34 -8.78 -2.17
N PRO A 81 -7.99 -9.64 -2.99
CA PRO A 81 -9.01 -9.18 -3.93
C PRO A 81 -10.21 -8.51 -3.24
N THR A 82 -10.53 -8.93 -2.01
CA THR A 82 -11.56 -8.31 -1.16
C THR A 82 -11.15 -6.90 -0.74
N ALA A 83 -9.92 -6.72 -0.21
CA ALA A 83 -9.43 -5.39 0.16
C ALA A 83 -9.39 -4.42 -1.04
N VAL A 84 -9.04 -4.91 -2.23
CA VAL A 84 -9.10 -4.09 -3.47
C VAL A 84 -10.53 -3.68 -3.81
N PHE A 85 -11.50 -4.60 -3.77
CA PHE A 85 -12.92 -4.29 -3.96
C PHE A 85 -13.39 -3.24 -2.94
N ASP A 86 -12.98 -3.40 -1.69
CA ASP A 86 -13.32 -2.52 -0.59
C ASP A 86 -12.75 -1.10 -0.73
N VAL A 87 -11.52 -0.96 -1.23
CA VAL A 87 -10.94 0.34 -1.61
C VAL A 87 -11.78 0.97 -2.71
N LEU A 88 -12.06 0.24 -3.81
CA LEU A 88 -12.83 0.76 -4.94
C LEU A 88 -14.22 1.25 -4.51
N ARG A 89 -14.91 0.50 -3.64
CA ARG A 89 -16.23 0.85 -3.09
C ARG A 89 -16.23 2.15 -2.27
N ARG A 90 -15.17 2.40 -1.48
CA ARG A 90 -14.99 3.65 -0.71
C ARG A 90 -14.58 4.84 -1.61
N SER A 91 -14.06 4.58 -2.81
CA SER A 91 -13.29 5.55 -3.59
C SER A 91 -14.07 6.50 -4.50
N LYS A 92 -15.35 6.81 -4.21
CA LYS A 92 -16.20 7.69 -5.03
C LYS A 92 -15.64 9.12 -5.25
N VAL A 93 -14.61 9.52 -4.49
CA VAL A 93 -13.97 10.86 -4.52
C VAL A 93 -12.56 10.87 -5.13
N LEU A 94 -12.02 9.72 -5.53
CA LEU A 94 -10.68 9.62 -6.12
C LEU A 94 -10.72 9.68 -7.64
N ASP A 95 -9.63 10.18 -8.24
CA ASP A 95 -9.47 10.18 -9.69
C ASP A 95 -9.63 8.75 -10.27
N PRO A 96 -10.56 8.51 -11.21
CA PRO A 96 -10.82 7.18 -11.76
C PRO A 96 -9.61 6.55 -12.45
N LYS A 97 -8.73 7.36 -13.07
CA LYS A 97 -7.51 6.84 -13.71
C LYS A 97 -6.51 6.35 -12.67
N ARG A 98 -6.34 7.09 -11.57
CA ARG A 98 -5.54 6.71 -10.39
C ARG A 98 -6.09 5.44 -9.72
N LEU A 99 -7.41 5.24 -9.67
CA LEU A 99 -8.02 3.98 -9.22
C LEU A 99 -7.76 2.81 -10.16
N LEU A 100 -7.80 3.04 -11.48
CA LEU A 100 -7.44 2.03 -12.48
C LEU A 100 -5.96 1.62 -12.38
N ASP A 101 -5.08 2.60 -12.20
CA ASP A 101 -3.66 2.40 -11.94
C ASP A 101 -3.41 1.61 -10.63
N PHE A 102 -4.22 1.85 -9.60
CA PHE A 102 -4.21 1.05 -8.36
C PHE A 102 -4.71 -0.37 -8.58
N PHE A 103 -5.81 -0.56 -9.30
CA PHE A 103 -6.37 -1.88 -9.60
C PHE A 103 -5.38 -2.77 -10.36
N TYR A 104 -4.69 -2.22 -11.36
CA TYR A 104 -3.66 -2.95 -12.11
C TYR A 104 -2.38 -3.18 -11.32
N TRP A 105 -1.91 -2.21 -10.53
CA TRP A 105 -0.76 -2.41 -9.64
C TRP A 105 -1.05 -3.48 -8.58
N SER A 106 -2.19 -3.39 -7.90
CA SER A 106 -2.57 -4.36 -6.87
C SER A 106 -2.73 -5.78 -7.44
N GLY A 107 -3.24 -5.91 -8.66
CA GLY A 107 -3.27 -7.18 -9.39
C GLY A 107 -1.89 -7.76 -9.69
N SER A 108 -0.84 -6.94 -9.87
CA SER A 108 0.53 -7.43 -10.07
C SER A 108 1.26 -7.79 -8.76
N GLN A 109 0.71 -7.44 -7.60
CA GLN A 109 1.26 -7.81 -6.29
C GLN A 109 0.69 -9.15 -5.76
N MET A 110 -0.41 -9.65 -6.34
CA MET A 110 -1.09 -10.86 -5.89
C MET A 110 -0.85 -12.05 -6.81
N ALA A 111 -0.76 -13.25 -6.22
CA ALA A 111 -0.89 -14.51 -6.95
C ALA A 111 -2.37 -14.89 -7.24
N ALA A 112 -3.31 -14.32 -6.49
CA ALA A 112 -4.74 -14.57 -6.66
C ALA A 112 -5.36 -13.66 -7.73
N PRO A 113 -6.32 -14.15 -8.55
CA PRO A 113 -7.02 -13.34 -9.52
C PRO A 113 -7.89 -12.27 -8.84
N GLN A 114 -8.06 -11.13 -9.52
CA GLN A 114 -8.93 -10.05 -9.08
C GLN A 114 -10.42 -10.45 -9.16
N ASN A 115 -11.24 -9.91 -8.26
CA ASN A 115 -12.68 -10.17 -8.22
C ASN A 115 -13.42 -9.50 -9.39
N LEU A 116 -14.34 -10.23 -10.05
CA LEU A 116 -15.22 -9.71 -11.10
C LEU A 116 -16.04 -8.48 -10.67
N ASN A 117 -16.42 -8.41 -9.39
CA ASN A 117 -17.08 -7.25 -8.82
C ASN A 117 -16.17 -6.01 -8.82
N SER A 118 -14.86 -6.17 -8.61
CA SER A 118 -13.89 -5.06 -8.70
C SER A 118 -13.77 -4.52 -10.12
N PHE A 119 -13.73 -5.41 -11.13
CA PHE A 119 -13.78 -4.99 -12.54
C PHE A 119 -15.06 -4.20 -12.84
N SER A 120 -16.21 -4.72 -12.39
CA SER A 120 -17.54 -4.14 -12.67
C SER A 120 -17.73 -2.78 -11.99
N THR A 121 -17.45 -2.66 -10.68
CA THR A 121 -17.52 -1.39 -9.93
C THR A 121 -16.57 -0.32 -10.49
N LEU A 122 -15.36 -0.69 -10.91
CA LEU A 122 -14.42 0.24 -11.50
C LEU A 122 -14.83 0.63 -12.94
N ALA A 123 -15.39 -0.29 -13.73
CA ALA A 123 -15.94 0.03 -15.05
C ALA A 123 -17.09 1.05 -14.94
N VAL A 124 -18.02 0.86 -13.99
CA VAL A 124 -19.09 1.84 -13.70
C VAL A 124 -18.50 3.20 -13.30
N THR A 125 -17.49 3.21 -12.43
CA THR A 125 -16.80 4.45 -12.00
C THR A 125 -16.14 5.19 -13.18
N LEU A 126 -15.49 4.46 -14.09
CA LEU A 126 -14.90 5.01 -15.32
C LEU A 126 -15.97 5.53 -16.28
N CYS A 127 -17.06 4.80 -16.51
CA CYS A 127 -18.18 5.24 -17.35
C CYS A 127 -18.85 6.50 -16.81
N ASN A 128 -19.15 6.55 -15.51
CA ASN A 128 -19.74 7.71 -14.84
C ASN A 128 -18.84 8.97 -14.91
N SER A 129 -17.54 8.78 -15.18
CA SER A 129 -16.54 9.84 -15.35
C SER A 129 -16.19 10.11 -16.81
N GLY A 130 -16.94 9.55 -17.77
CA GLY A 130 -16.73 9.73 -19.21
C GLY A 130 -15.51 9.00 -19.80
N HIS A 131 -14.87 8.09 -19.06
CA HIS A 131 -13.67 7.35 -19.48
C HIS A 131 -14.01 6.03 -20.18
N PHE A 132 -14.95 6.05 -21.12
CA PHE A 132 -15.44 4.87 -21.84
C PHE A 132 -14.34 3.98 -22.47
N PRO A 133 -13.27 4.51 -23.10
CA PRO A 133 -12.21 3.66 -23.66
C PRO A 133 -11.45 2.86 -22.58
N LEU A 134 -11.27 3.44 -21.40
CA LEU A 134 -10.63 2.76 -20.26
C LEU A 134 -11.56 1.71 -19.65
N ALA A 135 -12.86 2.02 -19.54
CA ALA A 135 -13.88 1.06 -19.10
C ALA A 135 -13.98 -0.14 -20.05
N ASN A 136 -13.99 0.09 -21.37
CA ASN A 136 -14.01 -0.98 -22.36
C ASN A 136 -12.75 -1.87 -22.25
N GLY A 137 -11.55 -1.29 -22.21
CA GLY A 137 -10.31 -2.06 -22.04
C GLY A 137 -10.24 -2.85 -20.73
N LEU A 138 -10.88 -2.35 -19.66
CA LEU A 138 -11.04 -3.07 -18.39
C LEU A 138 -12.00 -4.26 -18.52
N LEU A 139 -13.13 -4.09 -19.19
CA LEU A 139 -14.11 -5.17 -19.45
C LEU A 139 -13.56 -6.23 -20.40
N GLU A 140 -12.80 -5.86 -21.44
CA GLU A 140 -12.07 -6.82 -22.26
C GLU A 140 -11.09 -7.67 -21.45
N ARG A 141 -10.41 -7.07 -20.46
CA ARG A 141 -9.52 -7.79 -19.54
C ARG A 141 -10.30 -8.69 -18.59
N MET A 142 -11.49 -8.28 -18.16
CA MET A 142 -12.41 -9.10 -17.35
C MET A 142 -12.86 -10.35 -18.11
N ILE A 143 -13.22 -10.22 -19.39
CA ILE A 143 -13.60 -11.37 -20.26
C ILE A 143 -12.41 -12.34 -20.41
N LYS A 144 -11.19 -11.83 -20.53
CA LYS A 144 -9.95 -12.62 -20.63
C LYS A 144 -9.57 -13.39 -19.35
N THR A 145 -10.34 -13.27 -18.25
CA THR A 145 -10.11 -14.08 -17.02
C THR A 145 -10.60 -15.53 -17.14
N ASN A 146 -11.23 -15.92 -18.26
CA ASN A 146 -11.84 -17.24 -18.46
C ASN A 146 -12.92 -17.61 -17.42
N SER A 147 -13.54 -16.59 -16.82
CA SER A 147 -14.66 -16.76 -15.89
C SER A 147 -15.95 -17.12 -16.65
N PRO A 148 -16.91 -17.86 -16.03
CA PRO A 148 -18.20 -18.15 -16.66
C PRO A 148 -18.94 -16.87 -17.08
N VAL A 149 -19.53 -16.89 -18.28
CA VAL A 149 -20.26 -15.73 -18.84
C VAL A 149 -21.40 -15.28 -17.90
N SER A 150 -22.08 -16.22 -17.26
CA SER A 150 -23.10 -15.92 -16.23
C SER A 150 -22.53 -15.11 -15.07
N SER A 151 -21.37 -15.51 -14.52
CA SER A 151 -20.71 -14.78 -13.42
C SER A 151 -20.30 -13.35 -13.82
N ILE A 152 -19.83 -13.17 -15.06
CA ILE A 152 -19.49 -11.85 -15.61
C ILE A 152 -20.75 -10.97 -15.73
N LEU A 153 -21.86 -11.51 -16.26
CA LEU A 153 -23.12 -10.78 -16.36
C LEU A 153 -23.69 -10.43 -14.98
N TYR A 154 -23.66 -11.36 -14.03
CA TYR A 154 -24.14 -11.11 -12.67
C TYR A 154 -23.36 -9.99 -11.96
N SER A 155 -22.03 -9.96 -12.06
CA SER A 155 -21.25 -8.88 -11.42
C SER A 155 -21.47 -7.52 -12.06
N VAL A 156 -21.69 -7.47 -13.38
CA VAL A 156 -22.05 -6.23 -14.09
C VAL A 156 -23.42 -5.73 -13.63
N ILE A 157 -24.44 -6.60 -13.62
CA ILE A 157 -25.80 -6.24 -13.15
C ILE A 157 -25.77 -5.76 -11.70
N ASP A 158 -25.11 -6.51 -10.81
CA ASP A 158 -24.96 -6.17 -9.39
C ASP A 158 -24.23 -4.83 -9.17
N SER A 159 -23.30 -4.45 -10.07
CA SER A 159 -22.59 -3.17 -9.96
C SER A 159 -23.46 -1.93 -10.25
N PHE A 160 -24.61 -2.08 -10.92
CA PHE A 160 -25.58 -0.98 -11.13
C PHE A 160 -26.58 -0.82 -9.97
N ALA A 161 -26.64 -1.78 -9.04
CA ALA A 161 -27.57 -1.78 -7.91
C ALA A 161 -26.96 -1.21 -6.60
N ARG A 162 -25.81 -0.52 -6.66
CA ARG A 162 -24.93 -0.15 -5.52
C ARG A 162 -24.43 1.31 -5.55
#